data_AF-A0A7G2TKX5-F1
#
_entry.id   AF-A0A7G2TKX5-F1
#
_cell.length_a   1.000
_cell.length_b   1.000
_cell.length_c   1.000
_cell.angle_alpha   90.00
_cell.angle_beta   90.00
_cell.angle_gamma   90.00
#
_symmetry.space_group_name_H-M   'P 1'
#
loop_
_entity.id
_entity.type
_entity.pdbx_description
1 polymer ?
#
loop_
_entity_poly.entity_id
_entity_poly.type
_entity_poly.pdbx_seq_one_letter_code
_entity_poly.pdbx_strand_id
1 'polypeptide(L)' 'MKRGHFASLQCACGHEVILHLPDLPPEWLDPTGWTLTDAALARLRCSKCGRVGQPEEVRVGWSHGG' A
#
# COMPACT_ATOMS: atom_id res chain seq x y z
N MET A 1 -9.37 9.60 -7.63
CA MET A 1 -8.52 8.39 -7.57
C MET A 1 -8.45 7.82 -8.98
N LYS A 2 -7.31 7.25 -9.39
CA LYS A 2 -7.22 6.58 -10.69
C LYS A 2 -8.06 5.28 -10.66
N ARG A 3 -8.55 4.85 -11.83
CA ARG A 3 -9.21 3.55 -11.97
C ARG A 3 -8.19 2.44 -11.79
N GLY A 4 -8.47 1.51 -10.88
CA GLY A 4 -7.56 0.39 -10.59
C GLY A 4 -7.59 -0.04 -9.13
N HIS A 5 -6.77 -1.04 -8.81
CA HIS A 5 -6.56 -1.48 -7.44
C HIS A 5 -5.80 -0.42 -6.64
N PHE A 6 -6.16 -0.29 -5.37
CA PHE A 6 -5.45 0.55 -4.42
C PHE A 6 -5.23 -0.19 -3.10
N ALA A 7 -4.21 0.25 -2.36
CA ALA A 7 -3.98 -0.14 -0.98
C ALA A 7 -3.96 1.10 -0.09
N SER A 8 -4.85 1.17 0.89
CA SER A 8 -4.74 2.10 2.02
C SER A 8 -3.88 1.47 3.10
N LEU A 9 -2.85 2.20 3.52
CA LEU A 9 -1.89 1.77 4.51
C LEU A 9 -1.94 2.73 5.70
N GLN A 10 -2.23 2.21 6.88
CA GLN A 10 -2.16 2.98 8.12
C GLN A 10 -0.94 2.56 8.93
N CYS A 11 -0.09 3.51 9.28
CA CYS A 11 0.97 3.31 10.25
C CYS A 11 0.41 3.47 11.67
N ALA A 12 0.97 2.74 12.66
CA ALA A 12 0.59 2.88 14.07
C ALA A 12 0.87 4.23 14.73
N CYS A 13 1.37 5.24 13.99
CA CYS A 13 1.33 6.63 14.43
C CYS A 13 0.06 7.37 13.95
N GLY A 14 -0.91 6.67 13.36
CA GLY A 14 -2.12 7.23 12.75
C GLY A 14 -1.93 7.82 11.35
N HIS A 15 -0.73 7.74 10.75
CA HIS A 15 -0.51 8.26 9.40
C HIS A 15 -1.03 7.27 8.36
N GLU A 16 -1.97 7.73 7.53
CA GLU A 16 -2.52 6.97 6.42
C GLU A 16 -1.98 7.47 5.06
N VAL A 17 -1.72 6.53 4.16
CA VAL A 17 -1.40 6.81 2.75
C VAL A 17 -2.15 5.82 1.87
N ILE A 18 -2.60 6.30 0.70
CA ILE A 18 -3.21 5.43 -0.29
C ILE A 18 -2.29 5.30 -1.50
N LEU A 19 -1.97 4.06 -1.86
CA LEU A 19 -1.15 3.70 -3.01
C LEU A 19 -2.04 3.16 -4.13
N HIS A 20 -1.79 3.60 -5.36
CA HIS A 20 -2.40 3.01 -6.54
C HIS A 20 -1.51 1.87 -7.04
N LEU A 21 -1.98 0.62 -6.89
CA LEU A 21 -1.14 -0.57 -7.11
C LEU A 21 -0.63 -0.70 -8.56
N PRO A 22 -1.39 -0.34 -9.62
CA PRO A 22 -0.88 -0.39 -10.99
C PRO A 22 0.30 0.55 -11.28
N ASP A 23 0.56 1.55 -10.43
CA ASP A 23 1.71 2.45 -10.59
C ASP A 23 2.97 1.93 -9.85
N LEU A 24 2.88 0.81 -9.13
CA LEU A 24 3.98 0.23 -8.38
C LEU A 24 4.78 -0.80 -9.20
N PRO A 25 6.06 -1.03 -8.86
CA PRO A 25 6.85 -2.08 -9.48
C PRO A 25 6.19 -3.46 -9.31
N PRO A 26 6.12 -4.31 -10.36
CA PRO A 26 5.49 -5.62 -10.28
C PRO A 26 6.08 -6.52 -9.19
N GLU A 27 7.37 -6.40 -8.88
CA GLU A 27 8.03 -7.17 -7.82
C GLU A 27 7.55 -6.82 -6.40
N TRP A 28 6.83 -5.71 -6.22
CA TRP A 28 6.23 -5.34 -4.94
C TRP A 28 4.81 -5.87 -4.78
N LEU A 29 4.20 -6.34 -5.88
CA LEU A 29 2.84 -6.82 -5.90
C LEU A 29 2.83 -8.35 -5.75
N ASP A 30 1.77 -8.85 -5.13
CA ASP A 30 1.52 -10.28 -5.11
C ASP A 30 1.20 -10.79 -6.55
N PRO A 31 1.20 -12.13 -6.79
CA PRO A 31 0.92 -12.67 -8.12
C PRO A 31 -0.41 -12.23 -8.74
N THR A 32 -1.39 -11.85 -7.93
CA THR A 32 -2.69 -11.36 -8.43
C THR A 32 -2.67 -9.85 -8.76
N GLY A 33 -1.69 -9.10 -8.27
CA GLY A 33 -1.63 -7.65 -8.40
C GLY A 33 -2.68 -6.90 -7.58
N TRP A 34 -3.33 -7.58 -6.62
CA TRP A 34 -4.37 -7.01 -5.77
C TRP A 34 -3.85 -6.48 -4.44
N THR A 35 -2.66 -6.92 -4.03
CA THR A 35 -2.04 -6.48 -2.78
C THR A 35 -0.51 -6.36 -2.91
N LEU A 36 0.12 -5.85 -1.87
CA LEU A 36 1.57 -5.80 -1.72
C LEU A 36 2.09 -7.12 -1.16
N THR A 37 3.30 -7.51 -1.54
CA THR A 37 4.01 -8.62 -0.91
C THR A 37 4.47 -8.25 0.50
N ASP A 38 4.64 -9.24 1.37
CA ASP A 38 5.21 -9.04 2.71
C ASP A 38 6.62 -8.41 2.64
N ALA A 39 7.40 -8.79 1.63
CA ALA A 39 8.72 -8.21 1.39
C ALA A 39 8.65 -6.71 1.03
N ALA A 40 7.64 -6.30 0.25
CA ALA A 40 7.42 -4.88 -0.04
C ALA A 40 6.96 -4.14 1.22
N LEU A 41 5.98 -4.69 1.96
CA LEU A 41 5.48 -4.11 3.21
C LEU A 41 6.58 -3.92 4.25
N ALA A 42 7.49 -4.89 4.39
CA ALA A 42 8.63 -4.82 5.31
C ALA A 42 9.63 -3.70 4.97
N ARG A 43 9.68 -3.25 3.71
CA ARG A 43 10.57 -2.17 3.25
C ARG A 43 9.95 -0.78 3.34
N LEU A 44 8.64 -0.68 3.53
CA LEU A 44 7.96 0.61 3.61
C LEU A 44 8.42 1.39 4.84
N ARG A 45 8.59 2.70 4.67
CA ARG A 45 8.93 3.61 5.77
C ARG A 45 7.87 4.69 5.89
N CYS A 46 7.31 4.85 7.09
CA CYS A 46 6.39 5.93 7.37
C CYS A 46 7.12 7.28 7.29
N SER A 47 6.63 8.17 6.42
CA SER A 47 7.19 9.51 6.22
C SER A 47 7.02 10.43 7.45
N LYS A 48 6.09 10.10 8.36
CA LYS A 48 5.82 10.89 9.57
C LYS A 48 6.64 10.48 10.78
N CYS A 49 6.62 9.20 11.16
CA CYS A 49 7.29 8.71 12.37
C CYS A 49 8.60 7.95 12.07
N GLY A 50 8.91 7.71 10.80
CA GLY A 50 10.13 7.01 10.39
C GLY A 50 10.12 5.50 10.62
N ARG A 51 9.05 4.92 11.19
CA ARG A 51 8.90 3.47 11.38
C ARG A 51 9.04 2.75 10.04
N VAL A 52 9.76 1.64 10.06
CA VAL A 52 9.98 0.77 8.89
C VAL A 52 9.23 -0.53 9.10
N GLY A 53 8.55 -0.99 8.06
CA GLY A 53 7.81 -2.24 8.03
C GLY A 53 6.45 -2.19 8.76
N GLN A 54 5.65 -3.23 8.49
CA GLN A 54 4.40 -3.58 9.18
C GLN A 54 3.47 -2.39 9.47
N PRO A 55 2.67 -1.95 8.47
CA PRO A 55 1.53 -1.09 8.74
C PRO A 55 0.64 -1.73 9.81
N GLU A 56 0.02 -0.90 10.64
CA GLU A 56 -0.99 -1.36 11.60
C GLU A 56 -2.21 -1.92 10.86
N GLU A 57 -2.56 -1.31 9.73
CA GLU A 57 -3.65 -1.77 8.88
C GLU A 57 -3.30 -1.66 7.40
N VAL A 58 -3.71 -2.66 6.63
CA VAL A 58 -3.64 -2.68 5.16
C VAL A 58 -5.03 -3.00 4.64
N ARG A 59 -5.66 -2.06 3.92
CA ARG A 59 -6.95 -2.27 3.26
C ARG A 59 -6.75 -2.20 1.75
N VAL A 60 -7.22 -3.20 1.03
CA VAL A 60 -7.18 -3.22 -0.44
C VAL A 60 -8.57 -3.02 -1.02
N GLY A 61 -8.65 -2.41 -2.21
CA GLY A 61 -9.92 -2.18 -2.87
C GLY A 61 -9.76 -1.83 -4.34
N TRP A 62 -10.90 -1.73 -5.04
CA TRP A 62 -10.99 -1.29 -6.43
C TRP A 62 -11.63 0.09 -6.51
N SER A 63 -11.01 1.02 -7.23
CA SER A 63 -11.62 2.30 -7.59
C SER A 63 -12.09 2.26 -9.04
N HIS A 64 -13.34 2.67 -9.29
CA HIS A 64 -13.88 2.78 -10.65
C HIS A 64 -13.30 3.97 -11.45
N GLY A 65 -12.52 4.85 -10.80
CA GLY A 65 -12.16 6.14 -11.36
C GLY A 65 -13.36 7.10 -11.36
N GLY A 66 -13.09 8.38 -11.14
CA GLY A 66 -14.06 9.45 -11.36
C GLY A 66 -13.77 10.16 -12.66
#